data_AF-A0A7S3E3U8-F1
#
_entry.id   AF-A0A7S3E3U8-F1
#
_cell.length_a   1.000
_cell.length_b   1.000
_cell.length_c   1.000
_cell.angle_alpha   90.00
_cell.angle_beta   90.00
_cell.angle_gamma   90.00
#
_symmetry.space_group_name_H-M   'P 1'
#
loop_
_entity.id
_entity.type
_entity.pdbx_description
1 polymer ?
#
loop_
_entity_poly.entity_id
_entity_poly.type
_entity_poly.pdbx_seq_one_letter_code
_entity_poly.pdbx_strand_id
1 'polypeptide(L)'
;LLPDPIVTMRPGLQQTVALVTAGGLRQLDLRRIHVPTVPVQCEDLPQDMKFYSGVFDAAKNSKGYFITETGDVVTIHVTSNKSQVKCILKTQRQLGMPTHFGSEAIRMGHIKNYLFVSIPEGTAIFNTTGPPRRPPRELLFEDKWSMAKYLGLDLAEDQAGSQGSSGQLGIFGAQNQFVIVSLGKKVLGIYESELPSKPPVSPMSHKMWSQPVMIAVMMVIGFYQFNRMKNGGNGGGGGMGMPPGFGGMGGMGGMGGMG
;
A
#
# COMPACT_ATOMS: atom_id res chain seq x y z
N LEU A 1 -1.99 -7.16 -34.03
CA LEU A 1 -0.94 -6.16 -33.73
C LEU A 1 -1.42 -5.29 -32.58
N LEU A 2 -0.58 -5.05 -31.58
CA LEU A 2 -0.92 -4.14 -30.48
C LEU A 2 -0.83 -2.69 -31.02
N PRO A 3 -1.80 -1.81 -30.69
CA PRO A 3 -1.78 -0.42 -31.15
C PRO A 3 -0.70 0.41 -30.44
N ASP A 4 -0.34 0.02 -29.22
CA ASP A 4 0.53 0.77 -28.31
C ASP A 4 1.67 -0.11 -27.78
N PRO A 5 2.81 0.49 -27.37
CA PRO A 5 3.90 -0.25 -26.74
C PRO A 5 3.45 -0.87 -25.41
N ILE A 6 3.99 -2.06 -25.10
CA ILE A 6 3.76 -2.75 -23.84
C ILE A 6 4.61 -2.09 -22.76
N VAL A 7 3.96 -1.67 -21.68
CA VAL A 7 4.61 -1.11 -20.50
C VAL A 7 5.02 -2.23 -19.55
N THR A 8 4.08 -3.15 -19.27
CA THR A 8 4.33 -4.31 -18.43
C THR A 8 3.27 -5.37 -18.67
N MET A 9 3.50 -6.57 -18.17
CA MET A 9 2.56 -7.68 -18.28
C MET A 9 2.40 -8.38 -16.95
N ARG A 10 1.22 -8.97 -16.77
CA ARG A 10 0.87 -9.72 -15.59
C ARG A 10 0.30 -11.08 -16.00
N PRO A 11 0.88 -12.19 -15.54
CA PRO A 11 0.25 -13.48 -15.70
C PRO A 11 -1.07 -13.51 -14.92
N GLY A 12 -2.15 -13.89 -15.61
CA GLY A 12 -3.47 -14.12 -15.06
C GLY A 12 -3.69 -15.58 -14.67
N LEU A 13 -4.92 -15.93 -14.32
CA LEU A 13 -5.30 -17.31 -14.06
C LEU A 13 -5.58 -18.05 -15.38
N GLN A 14 -5.34 -19.37 -15.39
CA GLN A 14 -5.73 -20.28 -16.47
C GLN A 14 -5.37 -19.81 -17.89
N GLN A 15 -4.08 -19.56 -18.13
CA GLN A 15 -3.55 -19.21 -19.46
C GLN A 15 -4.03 -17.84 -20.00
N THR A 16 -4.42 -16.92 -19.12
CA THR A 16 -4.65 -15.51 -19.50
C THR A 16 -3.48 -14.65 -19.08
N VAL A 17 -3.22 -13.58 -19.81
CA VAL A 17 -2.22 -12.56 -19.49
C VAL A 17 -2.90 -11.20 -19.59
N ALA A 18 -2.78 -10.38 -18.54
CA ALA A 18 -3.15 -8.98 -18.61
C ALA A 18 -1.93 -8.19 -19.10
N LEU A 19 -2.06 -7.56 -20.26
CA LEU A 19 -1.06 -6.69 -20.85
C LEU A 19 -1.42 -5.26 -20.50
N VAL A 20 -0.46 -4.51 -19.98
CA VAL A 20 -0.59 -3.07 -19.79
C VAL A 20 0.18 -2.41 -20.92
N THR A 21 -0.53 -1.66 -21.75
CA THR A 21 0.03 -0.86 -22.84
C THR A 21 0.04 0.60 -22.46
N ALA A 22 0.75 1.44 -23.22
CA ALA A 22 0.76 2.88 -22.96
C ALA A 22 -0.65 3.48 -22.91
N GLY A 23 -1.58 3.06 -23.78
CA GLY A 23 -2.97 3.54 -23.80
C GLY A 23 -4.00 2.74 -22.98
N GLY A 24 -3.59 1.81 -22.11
CA GLY A 24 -4.54 1.11 -21.23
C GLY A 24 -4.27 -0.37 -21.01
N LEU A 25 -5.27 -1.09 -20.46
CA LEU A 25 -5.16 -2.52 -20.16
C LEU A 25 -5.83 -3.37 -21.24
N ARG A 26 -5.20 -4.50 -21.56
CA ARG A 26 -5.72 -5.48 -22.51
C ARG A 26 -5.54 -6.89 -21.95
N GLN A 27 -6.42 -7.80 -22.35
CA GLN A 27 -6.35 -9.21 -22.00
C GLN A 27 -5.92 -10.03 -23.23
N LEU A 28 -4.96 -10.93 -23.04
CA LEU A 28 -4.55 -11.95 -23.98
C LEU A 28 -4.93 -13.32 -23.42
N ASP A 29 -5.61 -14.14 -24.23
CA ASP A 29 -5.84 -15.55 -23.93
C ASP A 29 -4.80 -16.39 -24.67
N LEU A 30 -3.90 -17.05 -23.93
CA LEU A 30 -2.82 -17.87 -24.50
C LEU A 30 -3.35 -19.11 -25.21
N ARG A 31 -4.58 -19.57 -24.92
CA ARG A 31 -5.24 -20.65 -25.69
C ARG A 31 -5.56 -20.23 -27.11
N ARG A 32 -5.71 -18.93 -27.32
CA ARG A 32 -6.11 -18.32 -28.59
C ARG A 32 -5.16 -17.19 -28.95
N ILE A 33 -3.86 -17.51 -29.01
CA ILE A 33 -2.81 -16.52 -29.24
C ILE A 33 -2.96 -15.76 -30.58
N HIS A 34 -3.65 -16.35 -31.55
CA HIS A 34 -3.96 -15.76 -32.85
C HIS A 34 -5.07 -14.70 -32.80
N VAL A 35 -5.85 -14.66 -31.71
CA VAL A 35 -6.94 -13.69 -31.53
C VAL A 35 -6.35 -12.38 -31.00
N PRO A 36 -6.74 -11.22 -31.55
CA PRO A 36 -6.28 -9.92 -31.05
C PRO A 36 -6.66 -9.72 -29.58
N THR A 37 -5.83 -8.97 -28.87
CA THR A 37 -6.03 -8.69 -27.46
C THR A 37 -7.31 -7.87 -27.24
N VAL A 38 -8.07 -8.24 -26.22
CA VAL A 38 -9.35 -7.59 -25.89
C VAL A 38 -9.08 -6.43 -24.93
N PRO A 39 -9.58 -5.21 -25.20
CA PRO A 39 -9.41 -4.09 -24.27
C PRO A 39 -10.18 -4.36 -22.97
N VAL A 40 -9.56 -4.04 -21.85
CA VAL A 40 -10.16 -4.13 -20.51
C VAL A 40 -10.49 -2.72 -20.06
N GLN A 41 -11.76 -2.42 -19.83
CA GLN A 41 -12.13 -1.14 -19.23
C GLN A 41 -11.73 -1.12 -17.76
N CYS A 42 -10.92 -0.13 -17.40
CA CYS A 42 -10.53 0.14 -16.02
C CYS A 42 -11.51 1.13 -15.42
N GLU A 43 -12.11 0.76 -14.29
CA GLU A 43 -12.92 1.66 -13.48
C GLU A 43 -12.05 2.80 -12.95
N ASP A 44 -12.59 4.01 -12.96
CA ASP A 44 -11.95 5.25 -12.51
C ASP A 44 -10.67 5.65 -13.28
N LEU A 45 -10.33 4.98 -14.39
CA LEU A 45 -9.20 5.36 -15.23
C LEU A 45 -9.65 6.28 -16.38
N PRO A 46 -9.08 7.50 -16.52
CA PRO A 46 -9.35 8.36 -17.67
C PRO A 46 -8.93 7.69 -18.99
N GLN A 47 -9.72 7.86 -20.05
CA GLN A 47 -9.46 7.20 -21.35
C GLN A 47 -8.23 7.75 -22.08
N ASP A 48 -7.86 8.99 -21.78
CA ASP A 48 -6.73 9.73 -22.35
C ASP A 48 -5.43 9.54 -21.54
N MET A 49 -5.50 8.86 -20.38
CA MET A 49 -4.33 8.63 -19.54
C MET A 49 -3.37 7.65 -20.20
N LYS A 50 -2.13 8.09 -20.41
CA LYS A 50 -1.04 7.25 -20.92
C LYS A 50 -0.05 6.87 -19.84
N PHE A 51 0.47 5.65 -19.93
CA PHE A 51 1.50 5.11 -19.06
C PHE A 51 2.86 5.06 -19.75
N TYR A 52 3.91 5.52 -19.07
CA TYR A 52 5.30 5.41 -19.55
C TYR A 52 6.02 4.19 -19.00
N SER A 53 5.83 3.89 -17.72
CA SER A 53 6.45 2.74 -17.05
C SER A 53 5.51 2.19 -15.99
N GLY A 54 5.67 0.90 -15.65
CA GLY A 54 4.86 0.27 -14.65
C GLY A 54 5.41 -1.05 -14.14
N VAL A 55 5.10 -1.36 -12.89
CA VAL A 55 5.52 -2.60 -12.24
C VAL A 55 4.42 -3.12 -11.33
N PHE A 56 4.23 -4.44 -11.33
CA PHE A 56 3.33 -5.11 -10.39
C PHE A 56 4.02 -5.38 -9.06
N ASP A 57 3.24 -5.36 -7.98
CA ASP A 57 3.70 -5.65 -6.63
C ASP A 57 4.16 -7.12 -6.54
N ALA A 58 5.44 -7.28 -6.21
CA ALA A 58 6.11 -8.58 -6.11
C ALA A 58 5.47 -9.52 -5.07
N ALA A 59 4.85 -9.00 -4.01
CA ALA A 59 4.16 -9.79 -3.00
C ALA A 59 2.68 -10.00 -3.33
N LYS A 60 2.04 -9.03 -3.99
CA LYS A 60 0.62 -9.07 -4.39
C LYS A 60 0.48 -8.74 -5.87
N ASN A 61 0.56 -9.76 -6.72
CA ASN A 61 0.46 -9.61 -8.18
C ASN A 61 -0.88 -9.00 -8.70
N SER A 62 -1.84 -8.68 -7.82
CA SER A 62 -3.05 -7.93 -8.17
C SER A 62 -2.91 -6.42 -8.09
N LYS A 63 -1.85 -5.89 -7.46
CA LYS A 63 -1.61 -4.45 -7.31
C LYS A 63 -0.46 -4.04 -8.22
N GLY A 64 -0.61 -2.96 -8.98
CA GLY A 64 0.43 -2.40 -9.83
C GLY A 64 0.58 -0.90 -9.64
N TYR A 65 1.79 -0.42 -9.89
CA TYR A 65 2.15 1.00 -9.84
C TYR A 65 2.62 1.43 -11.21
N PHE A 66 2.14 2.58 -11.67
CA PHE A 66 2.43 3.09 -13.01
C PHE A 66 2.74 4.58 -12.93
N ILE A 67 3.61 5.02 -13.84
CA ILE A 67 3.92 6.43 -14.04
C ILE A 67 3.21 6.90 -15.30
N THR A 68 2.45 7.98 -15.17
CA THR A 68 1.70 8.59 -16.26
C THR A 68 2.57 9.57 -17.04
N GLU A 69 2.10 9.98 -18.22
CA GLU A 69 2.69 11.08 -19.01
C GLU A 69 2.76 12.40 -18.23
N THR A 70 1.82 12.63 -17.31
CA THR A 70 1.81 13.80 -16.40
C THR A 70 2.81 13.69 -15.23
N GLY A 71 3.58 12.61 -15.14
CA GLY A 71 4.50 12.34 -14.02
C GLY A 71 3.80 11.98 -12.72
N ASP A 72 2.54 11.58 -12.78
CA ASP A 72 1.82 11.06 -11.62
C ASP A 72 2.17 9.59 -11.41
N VAL A 73 2.29 9.19 -10.14
CA VAL A 73 2.24 7.77 -9.79
C VAL A 73 0.81 7.38 -9.48
N VAL A 74 0.34 6.40 -10.24
CA VAL A 74 -0.97 5.80 -10.06
C VAL A 74 -0.85 4.38 -9.52
N THR A 75 -1.81 3.99 -8.68
CA THR A 75 -1.94 2.60 -8.22
C THR A 75 -3.17 1.99 -8.85
N ILE A 76 -3.00 0.90 -9.60
CA ILE A 76 -4.08 0.16 -10.26
C ILE A 76 -4.19 -1.22 -9.62
N HIS A 77 -5.41 -1.63 -9.30
CA HIS A 77 -5.72 -2.98 -8.89
C HIS A 77 -6.31 -3.75 -10.06
N VAL A 78 -5.63 -4.82 -10.46
CA VAL A 78 -6.08 -5.75 -11.49
C VAL A 78 -6.52 -7.03 -10.79
N THR A 79 -7.73 -7.48 -11.07
CA THR A 79 -8.25 -8.77 -10.60
C THR A 79 -8.55 -9.62 -11.82
N SER A 80 -7.99 -10.82 -11.90
CA SER A 80 -8.25 -11.76 -12.98
C SER A 80 -9.01 -12.96 -12.44
N ASN A 81 -10.18 -13.24 -13.03
CA ASN A 81 -10.92 -14.48 -12.88
C ASN A 81 -10.82 -15.31 -14.17
N LYS A 82 -11.30 -16.56 -14.14
CA LYS A 82 -11.21 -17.51 -15.27
C LYS A 82 -11.68 -16.95 -16.63
N SER A 83 -12.64 -16.03 -16.63
CA SER A 83 -13.26 -15.49 -17.84
C SER A 83 -13.09 -13.99 -18.03
N GLN A 84 -12.65 -13.24 -17.01
CA GLN A 84 -12.66 -11.78 -17.03
C GLN A 84 -11.51 -11.20 -16.23
N VAL A 85 -10.87 -10.19 -16.79
CA VAL A 85 -9.97 -9.28 -16.08
C VAL A 85 -10.75 -8.00 -15.74
N LYS A 86 -10.75 -7.63 -14.46
CA LYS A 86 -11.28 -6.36 -13.94
C LYS A 86 -10.13 -5.48 -13.48
N CYS A 87 -10.28 -4.19 -13.66
CA CYS A 87 -9.26 -3.20 -13.34
C CYS A 87 -9.91 -1.99 -12.65
N ILE A 88 -9.27 -1.46 -11.61
CA ILE A 88 -9.74 -0.29 -10.87
C ILE A 88 -8.55 0.61 -10.54
N LEU A 89 -8.60 1.89 -10.92
CA LEU A 89 -7.68 2.90 -10.45
C LEU A 89 -7.98 3.21 -8.97
N LYS A 90 -6.99 3.06 -8.09
CA LYS A 90 -7.19 3.29 -6.64
C LYS A 90 -6.72 4.65 -6.18
N THR A 91 -5.59 5.10 -6.69
CA THR A 91 -4.97 6.36 -6.28
C THR A 91 -4.20 6.95 -7.45
N GLN A 92 -4.13 8.28 -7.46
CA GLN A 92 -3.28 9.08 -8.34
C GLN A 92 -2.60 10.12 -7.47
N ARG A 93 -1.30 10.29 -7.64
CA ARG A 93 -0.51 11.30 -6.93
C ARG A 93 0.54 11.88 -7.84
N GLN A 94 0.57 13.20 -7.90
CA GLN A 94 1.64 13.93 -8.53
C GLN A 94 2.91 13.80 -7.72
N LEU A 95 3.98 13.33 -8.36
CA LEU A 95 5.28 13.19 -7.71
C LEU A 95 6.16 14.44 -7.85
N GLY A 96 5.73 15.43 -8.65
CA GLY A 96 6.59 16.58 -8.95
C GLY A 96 7.88 16.19 -9.68
N MET A 97 7.94 14.97 -10.23
CA MET A 97 9.03 14.55 -11.11
C MET A 97 8.98 15.39 -12.38
N PRO A 98 10.13 15.76 -12.97
CA PRO A 98 10.11 16.46 -14.23
C PRO A 98 9.40 15.59 -15.29
N THR A 99 8.46 16.16 -16.02
CA THR A 99 7.50 15.42 -16.85
C THR A 99 7.93 15.33 -18.31
N HIS A 100 9.19 15.68 -18.62
CA HIS A 100 9.71 15.78 -19.99
C HIS A 100 10.57 14.58 -20.41
N PHE A 101 10.47 13.45 -19.71
CA PHE A 101 11.26 12.28 -20.04
C PHE A 101 10.54 11.37 -21.03
N GLY A 102 11.26 10.95 -22.07
CA GLY A 102 10.79 9.90 -22.96
C GLY A 102 10.57 8.58 -22.19
N SER A 103 9.67 7.74 -22.70
CA SER A 103 9.28 6.46 -22.07
C SER A 103 10.46 5.52 -21.77
N GLU A 104 11.53 5.60 -22.55
CA GLU A 104 12.72 4.74 -22.37
C GLU A 104 13.60 5.12 -21.18
N ALA A 105 13.33 6.29 -20.58
CA ALA A 105 14.16 6.88 -19.54
C ALA A 105 13.61 6.66 -18.12
N ILE A 106 12.48 5.95 -17.97
CA ILE A 106 11.90 5.68 -16.66
C ILE A 106 11.94 4.18 -16.40
N ARG A 107 12.62 3.76 -15.33
CA ARG A 107 12.68 2.37 -14.89
C ARG A 107 12.03 2.22 -13.53
N MET A 108 11.23 1.17 -13.37
CA MET A 108 10.55 0.88 -12.11
C MET A 108 10.87 -0.53 -11.64
N GLY A 109 11.13 -0.67 -10.35
CA GLY A 109 11.33 -1.96 -9.68
C GLY A 109 10.55 -2.00 -8.37
N HIS A 110 10.10 -3.17 -7.94
CA HIS A 110 9.33 -3.27 -6.70
C HIS A 110 9.78 -4.47 -5.86
N ILE A 111 10.31 -4.19 -4.66
CA ILE A 111 10.47 -5.21 -3.62
C ILE A 111 9.29 -5.16 -2.67
N LYS A 112 9.15 -6.16 -1.81
CA LYS A 112 8.09 -6.17 -0.81
C LYS A 112 8.08 -4.85 -0.02
N ASN A 113 6.96 -4.13 -0.07
CA ASN A 113 6.69 -2.86 0.62
C ASN A 113 7.39 -1.60 0.07
N TYR A 114 8.21 -1.71 -0.98
CA TYR A 114 8.94 -0.56 -1.54
C TYR A 114 8.94 -0.55 -3.07
N LEU A 115 8.67 0.62 -3.63
CA LEU A 115 8.73 0.89 -5.06
C LEU A 115 9.95 1.78 -5.35
N PHE A 116 10.77 1.36 -6.29
CA PHE A 116 11.89 2.12 -6.83
C PHE A 116 11.49 2.72 -8.17
N VAL A 117 11.76 4.01 -8.34
CA VAL A 117 11.55 4.74 -9.58
C VAL A 117 12.85 5.43 -9.94
N SER A 118 13.48 4.99 -11.03
CA SER A 118 14.67 5.63 -11.59
C SER A 118 14.28 6.49 -12.78
N ILE A 119 14.62 7.77 -12.70
CA ILE A 119 14.47 8.79 -13.74
C ILE A 119 15.85 9.33 -14.13
N PRO A 120 15.99 10.14 -15.20
CA PRO A 120 17.30 10.63 -15.66
C PRO A 120 18.04 11.51 -14.66
N GLU A 121 17.35 12.09 -13.69
CA GLU A 121 17.91 12.95 -12.64
C GLU A 121 18.41 12.13 -11.45
N GLY A 122 17.79 10.98 -11.20
CA GLY A 122 18.03 10.25 -9.96
C GLY A 122 17.06 9.11 -9.74
N THR A 123 17.06 8.58 -8.52
CA THR A 123 16.18 7.48 -8.13
C THR A 123 15.44 7.80 -6.85
N ALA A 124 14.12 7.64 -6.90
CA ALA A 124 13.21 7.78 -5.77
C ALA A 124 12.80 6.41 -5.22
N ILE A 125 12.65 6.32 -3.89
CA ILE A 125 12.15 5.15 -3.16
C ILE A 125 10.84 5.53 -2.49
N PHE A 126 9.80 4.74 -2.73
CA PHE A 126 8.47 4.93 -2.16
C PHE A 126 8.08 3.77 -1.25
N ASN A 127 7.44 4.08 -0.13
CA ASN A 127 6.77 3.13 0.75
C ASN A 127 5.39 2.78 0.19
N THR A 128 5.10 1.48 0.04
CA THR A 128 3.84 0.97 -0.49
C THR A 128 2.93 0.29 0.55
N THR A 129 3.32 0.28 1.83
CA THR A 129 2.58 -0.33 2.97
C THR A 129 1.31 0.42 3.39
N GLY A 130 1.06 1.60 2.82
CA GLY A 130 -0.10 2.42 3.15
C GLY A 130 -1.45 1.73 2.87
N PRO A 131 -2.55 2.27 3.42
CA PRO A 131 -3.91 1.83 3.09
C PRO A 131 -4.14 1.79 1.57
N PRO A 132 -5.01 0.91 1.04
CA PRO A 132 -5.20 0.74 -0.41
C PRO A 132 -5.62 2.00 -1.18
N ARG A 133 -6.25 2.97 -0.48
CA ARG A 133 -6.67 4.27 -1.02
C ARG A 133 -5.67 5.39 -0.77
N ARG A 134 -4.45 5.08 -0.31
CA ARG A 134 -3.37 6.06 -0.20
C ARG A 134 -2.29 5.79 -1.23
N PRO A 135 -1.84 6.81 -1.97
CA PRO A 135 -0.73 6.66 -2.90
C PRO A 135 0.55 6.28 -2.14
N PRO A 136 1.53 5.67 -2.83
CA PRO A 136 2.85 5.45 -2.25
C PRO A 136 3.44 6.75 -1.68
N ARG A 137 4.17 6.63 -0.57
CA ARG A 137 4.83 7.77 0.09
C ARG A 137 6.31 7.75 -0.23
N GLU A 138 6.81 8.83 -0.79
CA GLU A 138 8.26 9.00 -1.00
C GLU A 138 9.00 8.97 0.33
N LEU A 139 10.08 8.19 0.37
CA LEU A 139 10.97 8.06 1.51
C LEU A 139 12.28 8.80 1.28
N LEU A 140 12.83 8.62 0.09
CA LEU A 140 14.15 9.11 -0.29
C LEU A 140 14.16 9.40 -1.79
N PHE A 141 14.84 10.45 -2.17
CA PHE A 141 15.26 10.72 -3.53
C PHE A 141 16.76 10.99 -3.51
N GLU A 142 17.49 10.29 -4.38
CA GLU A 142 18.93 10.51 -4.58
C GLU A 142 19.21 10.89 -6.02
N ASP A 143 19.96 11.97 -6.20
CA ASP A 143 20.42 12.43 -7.50
C ASP A 143 21.45 11.43 -8.08
N LYS A 144 21.45 11.29 -9.40
CA LYS A 144 22.35 10.36 -10.11
C LYS A 144 23.83 10.63 -9.84
N TRP A 145 24.23 11.90 -9.67
CA TRP A 145 25.62 12.28 -9.48
C TRP A 145 26.09 11.91 -8.08
N SER A 146 25.26 12.18 -7.08
CA SER A 146 25.49 11.74 -5.70
C SER A 146 25.63 10.22 -5.64
N MET A 147 24.69 9.50 -6.26
CA MET A 147 24.69 8.03 -6.28
C MET A 147 25.91 7.46 -7.01
N ALA A 148 26.29 8.04 -8.15
CA ALA A 148 27.48 7.62 -8.88
C ALA A 148 28.76 7.82 -8.07
N LYS A 149 28.88 8.95 -7.36
CA LYS A 149 30.01 9.20 -6.45
C LYS A 149 30.11 8.13 -5.36
N TYR A 150 28.99 7.73 -4.76
CA TYR A 150 28.96 6.65 -3.76
C TYR A 150 29.38 5.30 -4.32
N LEU A 151 29.03 5.04 -5.59
CA LEU A 151 29.42 3.83 -6.31
C LEU A 151 30.84 3.89 -6.89
N GLY A 152 31.55 5.03 -6.73
CA GLY A 152 32.88 5.24 -7.31
C GLY A 152 32.87 5.31 -8.84
N LEU A 153 31.75 5.73 -9.44
CA LEU A 153 31.58 5.84 -10.88
C LEU A 153 31.80 7.29 -11.33
N ASP A 154 32.63 7.47 -12.36
CA ASP A 154 32.75 8.74 -13.08
C ASP A 154 31.81 8.75 -14.29
N LEU A 155 30.66 9.40 -14.13
CA LEU A 155 29.65 9.50 -15.20
C LEU A 155 30.10 10.41 -16.35
N ALA A 156 31.17 11.20 -16.19
CA ALA A 156 31.67 12.09 -17.25
C ALA A 156 32.41 11.30 -18.35
N GLU A 157 33.09 10.21 -18.00
CA GLU A 157 33.89 9.40 -18.93
C GLU A 157 33.00 8.52 -19.82
N ASP A 158 31.88 8.02 -19.30
CA ASP A 158 30.95 7.13 -20.03
C ASP A 158 30.05 7.90 -21.03
N GLN A 159 29.90 9.22 -20.87
CA GLN A 159 29.24 10.09 -21.86
C GLN A 159 30.09 10.31 -23.12
N ALA A 160 31.42 10.25 -23.01
CA ALA A 160 32.32 10.44 -24.15
C ALA A 160 32.46 9.18 -25.03
N GLY A 161 32.27 7.99 -24.46
CA GLY A 161 32.48 6.70 -25.14
C GLY A 161 31.26 6.08 -25.82
N SER A 162 30.03 6.54 -25.52
CA SER A 162 28.80 5.90 -26.01
C SER A 162 27.93 6.86 -26.81
N GLN A 163 28.12 6.87 -28.14
CA GLN A 163 27.13 7.44 -29.06
C GLN A 163 25.80 6.69 -28.90
N GLY A 164 24.89 7.22 -28.09
CA GLY A 164 23.47 6.87 -28.12
C GLY A 164 22.84 6.32 -26.83
N SER A 165 23.55 6.20 -25.71
CA SER A 165 22.88 5.91 -24.43
C SER A 165 23.53 6.69 -23.30
N SER A 166 23.00 7.88 -23.01
CA SER A 166 23.32 8.61 -21.78
C SER A 166 23.25 7.62 -20.61
N GLY A 167 24.39 7.42 -19.93
CA GLY A 167 24.56 6.41 -18.89
C GLY A 167 23.62 6.66 -17.73
N GLN A 168 22.40 6.13 -17.83
CA GLN A 168 21.40 6.30 -16.80
C GLN A 168 21.63 5.25 -15.73
N LEU A 169 21.97 5.72 -14.53
CA LEU A 169 22.01 4.88 -13.35
C LEU A 169 20.57 4.55 -12.97
N GLY A 170 20.20 3.28 -13.07
CA GLY A 170 18.83 2.85 -12.90
C GLY A 170 18.73 1.51 -12.20
N ILE A 171 17.70 1.37 -11.36
CA ILE A 171 17.31 0.11 -10.75
C ILE A 171 16.41 -0.61 -11.76
N PHE A 172 16.89 -1.71 -12.34
CA PHE A 172 16.16 -2.44 -13.38
C PHE A 172 15.37 -3.64 -12.85
N GLY A 173 15.80 -4.23 -11.73
CA GLY A 173 15.18 -5.44 -11.20
C GLY A 173 15.19 -5.42 -9.69
N ALA A 174 14.02 -5.60 -9.11
CA ALA A 174 13.85 -5.76 -7.69
C ALA A 174 12.95 -6.98 -7.47
N GLN A 175 13.54 -8.11 -7.09
CA GLN A 175 12.78 -9.30 -6.74
C GLN A 175 13.23 -9.78 -5.37
N ASN A 176 12.26 -10.11 -4.52
CA ASN A 176 12.50 -10.46 -3.13
C ASN A 176 13.15 -9.31 -2.33
N GLN A 177 14.40 -9.46 -1.89
CA GLN A 177 15.19 -8.43 -1.21
C GLN A 177 16.37 -7.94 -2.06
N PHE A 178 16.52 -8.39 -3.30
CA PHE A 178 17.65 -7.96 -4.14
C PHE A 178 17.26 -6.78 -5.02
N VAL A 179 18.19 -5.85 -5.18
CA VAL A 179 18.09 -4.66 -6.03
C VAL A 179 19.25 -4.69 -7.00
N ILE A 180 18.95 -4.69 -8.30
CA ILE A 180 19.95 -4.67 -9.36
C ILE A 180 20.17 -3.23 -9.80
N VAL A 181 21.40 -2.75 -9.62
CA VAL A 181 21.82 -1.42 -10.05
C VAL A 181 22.52 -1.55 -11.40
N SER A 182 22.10 -0.75 -12.36
CA SER A 182 22.61 -0.76 -13.74
C SER A 182 22.99 0.64 -14.18
N LEU A 183 24.00 0.75 -15.04
CA LEU A 183 24.37 1.98 -15.73
C LEU A 183 24.17 1.78 -17.23
N GLY A 184 23.16 2.44 -17.78
CA GLY A 184 22.75 2.27 -19.18
C GLY A 184 22.35 0.81 -19.48
N LYS A 185 23.22 0.10 -20.21
CA LYS A 185 23.05 -1.32 -20.60
C LYS A 185 23.91 -2.29 -19.79
N LYS A 186 24.77 -1.80 -18.89
CA LYS A 186 25.65 -2.63 -18.06
C LYS A 186 25.05 -2.82 -16.68
N VAL A 187 25.09 -4.05 -16.17
CA VAL A 187 24.75 -4.34 -14.77
C VAL A 187 25.98 -4.06 -13.93
N LEU A 188 25.86 -3.16 -12.95
CA LEU A 188 26.96 -2.79 -12.05
C LEU A 188 27.06 -3.75 -10.87
N GLY A 189 25.91 -4.16 -10.33
CA GLY A 189 25.88 -5.02 -9.16
C GLY A 189 24.48 -5.43 -8.76
N ILE A 190 24.43 -6.45 -7.91
CA ILE A 190 23.23 -6.95 -7.26
C ILE A 190 23.45 -6.74 -5.76
N TYR A 191 22.57 -5.96 -5.15
CA TYR A 191 22.65 -5.60 -3.74
C TYR A 191 21.50 -6.23 -2.98
N GLU A 192 21.76 -6.68 -1.75
CA GLU A 192 20.70 -7.08 -0.84
C GLU A 192 20.19 -5.84 -0.08
N SER A 193 18.87 -5.65 -0.08
CA SER A 193 18.20 -4.52 0.53
C SER A 193 18.01 -4.76 2.03
N GLU A 194 18.57 -3.86 2.84
CA GLU A 194 18.37 -3.81 4.29
C GLU A 194 17.01 -3.24 4.71
N LEU A 195 16.18 -2.79 3.76
CA LEU A 195 14.86 -2.23 4.05
C LEU A 195 13.96 -3.25 4.80
N PRO A 196 13.27 -2.84 5.87
CA PRO A 196 12.46 -3.75 6.66
C PRO A 196 11.27 -4.27 5.84
N SER A 197 11.32 -5.55 5.50
CA SER A 197 10.32 -6.26 4.69
C SER A 197 9.39 -7.13 5.52
N LYS A 198 9.80 -7.47 6.75
CA LYS A 198 8.97 -8.16 7.75
C LYS A 198 8.22 -7.09 8.55
N PRO A 199 6.91 -7.26 8.80
CA PRO A 199 6.24 -6.40 9.74
C PRO A 199 7.01 -6.49 11.07
N PRO A 200 7.22 -5.38 11.79
CA PRO A 200 7.70 -5.48 13.16
C PRO A 200 6.78 -6.44 13.91
N VAL A 201 7.34 -7.22 14.85
CA VAL A 201 6.53 -8.04 15.75
C VAL A 201 5.59 -7.08 16.46
N SER A 202 4.37 -6.97 15.95
CA SER A 202 3.37 -6.08 16.53
C SER A 202 3.20 -6.57 17.96
N PRO A 203 3.28 -5.70 18.99
CA PRO A 203 2.75 -6.08 20.29
C PRO A 203 1.33 -6.53 20.00
N MET A 204 1.11 -7.82 20.27
CA MET A 204 -0.11 -8.57 19.96
C MET A 204 -1.30 -7.64 20.16
N SER A 205 -2.15 -7.48 19.14
CA SER A 205 -3.28 -6.55 19.16
C SER A 205 -4.15 -6.81 20.40
N HIS A 206 -3.83 -6.16 21.52
CA HIS A 206 -4.54 -6.29 22.80
C HIS A 206 -6.03 -5.94 22.64
N LYS A 207 -6.35 -5.18 21.60
CA LYS A 207 -7.70 -4.77 21.21
C LYS A 207 -8.57 -5.92 20.65
N MET A 208 -7.98 -6.99 20.11
CA MET A 208 -8.73 -8.14 19.57
C MET A 208 -9.08 -9.17 20.64
N TRP A 209 -8.43 -9.12 21.81
CA TRP A 209 -8.64 -10.05 22.92
C TRP A 209 -9.31 -9.43 24.15
N SER A 210 -9.24 -8.10 24.31
CA SER A 210 -9.87 -7.42 25.45
C SER A 210 -11.40 -7.43 25.37
N GLN A 211 -11.99 -7.38 24.17
CA GLN A 211 -13.43 -7.26 23.98
C GLN A 211 -14.21 -8.56 24.27
N PRO A 212 -13.79 -9.76 23.80
CA PRO A 212 -14.46 -11.01 24.15
C PRO A 212 -14.35 -11.34 25.64
N VAL A 213 -13.20 -11.04 26.25
CA VAL A 213 -12.93 -11.32 27.67
C VAL A 213 -13.83 -10.45 28.57
N MET A 214 -14.00 -9.16 28.25
CA MET A 214 -14.90 -8.29 29.01
C MET A 214 -16.36 -8.77 28.97
N ILE A 215 -16.82 -9.23 27.81
CA ILE A 215 -18.18 -9.79 27.65
C ILE A 215 -18.33 -11.07 28.49
N ALA A 216 -17.33 -11.95 28.48
CA ALA A 216 -17.34 -13.17 29.29
C ALA A 216 -17.40 -12.85 30.80
N VAL A 217 -16.61 -11.88 31.28
CA VAL A 217 -16.61 -11.44 32.69
C VAL A 217 -17.98 -10.87 33.08
N MET A 218 -18.59 -10.02 32.24
CA MET A 218 -19.94 -9.49 32.46
C MET A 218 -20.99 -10.60 32.56
N MET A 219 -20.92 -11.62 31.71
CA MET A 219 -21.84 -12.78 31.76
C MET A 219 -21.68 -13.58 33.05
N VAL A 220 -20.45 -13.82 33.51
CA VAL A 220 -20.19 -14.55 34.76
C VAL A 220 -20.76 -13.79 35.96
N ILE A 221 -20.54 -12.47 36.01
CA ILE A 221 -21.10 -11.61 37.06
C ILE A 221 -22.63 -11.62 37.01
N GLY A 222 -23.21 -11.49 35.81
CA GLY A 222 -24.66 -11.53 35.62
C GLY A 222 -25.29 -12.86 36.06
N PHE A 223 -24.66 -13.99 35.70
CA PHE A 223 -25.13 -15.32 36.08
C PHE A 223 -25.02 -15.58 37.58
N TYR A 224 -23.93 -15.12 38.20
CA TYR A 224 -23.75 -15.19 39.65
C TYR A 224 -24.82 -14.39 40.41
N GLN A 225 -25.08 -13.14 40.00
CA GLN A 225 -26.13 -12.29 40.58
C GLN A 225 -27.52 -12.92 40.44
N PHE A 226 -27.83 -13.46 39.24
CA PHE A 226 -29.10 -14.12 38.97
C PHE A 226 -29.32 -15.36 39.84
N ASN A 227 -28.31 -16.22 39.98
CA ASN A 227 -28.41 -17.41 40.84
C ASN A 227 -28.50 -17.05 42.32
N ARG A 228 -27.87 -15.98 42.77
CA ARG A 228 -28.01 -15.50 44.16
C ARG A 228 -29.43 -15.00 44.43
N MET A 229 -30.03 -14.26 43.50
CA MET A 229 -31.44 -13.85 43.61
C MET A 229 -32.40 -15.04 43.58
N LYS A 230 -32.13 -16.04 42.74
CA LYS A 230 -32.95 -17.25 42.63
C LYS A 230 -32.85 -18.17 43.85
N ASN A 231 -31.66 -18.31 44.43
CA ASN A 231 -31.42 -19.16 45.61
C ASN A 231 -31.70 -18.43 46.94
N GLY A 232 -31.84 -17.11 46.94
CA GLY A 232 -32.30 -16.31 48.09
C GLY A 232 -33.82 -16.15 48.17
N GLY A 233 -34.58 -16.64 47.19
CA GLY A 233 -36.02 -16.42 47.04
C GLY A 233 -36.93 -17.48 47.66
N ASN A 234 -36.41 -18.43 48.45
CA ASN A 234 -37.23 -19.40 49.17
C ASN A 234 -36.98 -19.33 50.68
N GLY A 235 -37.34 -18.20 51.26
CA GLY A 235 -37.37 -17.93 52.70
C GLY A 235 -38.12 -16.62 52.92
N GLY A 236 -39.37 -16.72 53.36
CA GLY A 236 -40.35 -15.64 53.26
C GLY A 236 -40.08 -14.37 54.06
N GLY A 237 -40.79 -13.32 53.66
CA GLY A 237 -41.31 -12.26 54.52
C GLY A 237 -40.30 -11.28 55.14
N GLY A 238 -40.39 -10.01 54.73
CA GLY A 238 -40.13 -8.90 55.63
C GLY A 238 -39.24 -7.80 55.07
N GLY A 239 -39.85 -6.62 54.90
CA GLY A 239 -39.18 -5.35 55.13
C GLY A 239 -38.57 -4.68 53.90
N MET A 240 -39.30 -3.71 53.35
CA MET A 240 -38.66 -2.53 52.78
C MET A 240 -37.77 -1.89 53.86
N GLY A 241 -36.48 -2.16 53.81
CA GLY A 241 -35.46 -1.47 54.60
C GLY A 241 -34.90 -0.31 53.77
N MET A 242 -35.45 0.89 53.97
CA MET A 242 -34.76 2.12 53.60
C MET A 242 -33.36 2.14 54.24
N PRO A 243 -32.32 2.64 53.57
CA PRO A 243 -30.99 2.77 54.15
C PRO A 243 -31.00 3.79 55.31
N PRO A 244 -30.47 3.45 56.51
CA PRO A 244 -30.27 4.42 57.58
C PRO A 244 -29.01 5.24 57.23
N GLY A 245 -29.16 6.50 56.83
CA GLY A 245 -27.97 7.34 56.58
C GLY A 245 -28.11 8.66 55.82
N PHE A 246 -29.31 9.07 55.39
CA PHE A 246 -29.52 10.45 54.89
C PHE A 246 -30.64 11.13 55.68
N GLY A 247 -30.36 11.33 56.98
CA GLY A 247 -31.11 12.28 57.79
C GLY A 247 -30.75 13.69 57.35
N GLY A 248 -31.64 14.30 56.57
CA GLY A 248 -31.65 15.75 56.37
C GLY A 248 -31.78 16.44 57.72
N MET A 249 -30.90 17.41 57.96
CA MET A 249 -31.01 18.40 59.02
C MET A 249 -32.38 19.08 58.95
N GLY A 250 -33.29 18.71 59.86
CA GLY A 250 -34.41 19.55 60.25
C GLY A 250 -33.91 20.58 61.25
N GLY A 251 -33.94 21.84 60.86
CA GLY A 251 -33.49 22.96 61.69
C GLY A 251 -34.42 23.25 62.87
N MET A 252 -33.81 23.83 63.91
CA MET A 252 -34.36 24.71 64.94
C MET A 252 -33.13 25.13 65.76
N GLY A 253 -32.84 26.38 66.10
CA GLY A 253 -33.55 27.64 66.07
C GLY A 253 -32.83 28.52 67.10
N GLY A 254 -32.57 29.78 66.80
CA GLY A 254 -31.83 30.65 67.71
C GLY A 254 -31.80 32.10 67.25
N MET A 255 -32.92 32.79 67.45
CA MET A 255 -33.05 34.25 67.37
C MET A 255 -32.14 34.99 68.34
N GLY A 256 -31.75 36.21 67.94
CA GLY A 256 -31.41 37.34 68.81
C GLY A 256 -29.97 37.82 68.60
N GLY A 257 -29.67 39.07 68.23
CA GLY A 257 -30.47 40.28 68.10
C GLY A 257 -29.52 41.48 68.24
N MET A 258 -29.69 42.47 67.36
CA MET A 258 -29.32 43.90 67.44
C MET A 258 -27.88 44.32 67.81
N GLY A 259 -27.51 45.48 67.26
CA GLY A 259 -26.38 46.28 67.76
C GLY A 259 -26.72 47.06 69.02
#